data_AF-A0A8H8CLG3-F1
#
_entry.id   AF-A0A8H8CLG3-F1
#
_cell.length_a   1.000
_cell.length_b   1.000
_cell.length_c   1.000
_cell.angle_alpha   90.00
_cell.angle_beta   90.00
_cell.angle_gamma   90.00
#
_symmetry.space_group_name_H-M   'P 1'
#
loop_
_entity.id
_entity.type
_entity.pdbx_description
1 polymer ?
#
loop_
_entity_poly.entity_id
_entity_poly.type
_entity_poly.pdbx_seq_one_letter_code
_entity_poly.pdbx_strand_id
1 'polypeptide(L)'
;MLPILQRWHPKMTPYRLVVLLTTIGLGTAKAIMAHCGNSIVSTTLEWISGVLLFLILHGLSGYDSYRVRLPPQISWFFEYDCVEFAWRRLAQLRWLSIAVPEYSSDERLYLHMRNRYSKYPPVTLYRLLVSFTAVSFGMTKAYLSYAGLNIAATWTDWLLGVAATTCLYVVGLYEYNSVDMWHTFFVVDQSHAIMSISKATMYIGGITLSAAWCFGCLYGIHIYWRDPWLIFDAVITNGRKSEVSSTLTPTFIDDIHNFCLHLMMSAFILAASSVGIKFGAACYDEVWYVVYGSSVHMLAKRGRGYILRKIESILSSYLTVTTRRRVQRVFFSLWVCAGIAMYLVAIAGAFAMSIVWFGFTIRFRHRQPAPESENGSDSAVAILILYIFLISSSGVGLLCVGLALYFARSMVRMNWAREYARY
;
A
#
# COMPACT_ATOMS: atom_id res chain seq x y z
N MET A 1 -47.65 14.03 -10.85
CA MET A 1 -47.07 12.90 -11.61
C MET A 1 -45.56 12.98 -11.49
N LEU A 2 -44.96 12.15 -10.63
CA LEU A 2 -43.51 11.96 -10.67
C LEU A 2 -43.18 11.25 -11.98
N PRO A 3 -42.22 11.72 -12.79
CA PRO A 3 -41.80 10.98 -13.97
C PRO A 3 -41.42 9.58 -13.51
N ILE A 4 -42.09 8.56 -14.04
CA ILE A 4 -41.75 7.17 -13.80
C ILE A 4 -40.26 7.06 -14.15
N LEU A 5 -39.43 6.75 -13.16
CA LEU A 5 -37.98 6.61 -13.33
C LEU A 5 -37.75 5.46 -14.31
N GLN A 6 -37.60 5.81 -15.59
CA GLN A 6 -37.33 4.86 -16.65
C GLN A 6 -36.00 4.18 -16.32
N ARG A 7 -36.02 2.86 -16.14
CA ARG A 7 -34.82 2.10 -15.80
C ARG A 7 -33.83 2.22 -16.96
N TRP A 8 -32.64 2.71 -16.64
CA TRP A 8 -31.57 2.80 -17.62
C TRP A 8 -30.75 1.51 -17.64
N HIS A 9 -30.36 1.09 -18.84
CA HIS A 9 -29.45 -0.03 -19.05
C HIS A 9 -28.32 0.36 -20.01
N PRO A 10 -27.09 -0.16 -19.79
CA PRO A 10 -25.98 0.11 -20.69
C PRO A 10 -26.26 -0.50 -22.06
N LYS A 11 -26.01 0.30 -23.09
CA LYS A 11 -26.15 -0.11 -24.48
C LYS A 11 -25.07 -1.14 -24.84
N MET A 12 -25.48 -2.31 -25.35
CA MET A 12 -24.55 -3.31 -25.85
C MET A 12 -24.44 -3.18 -27.37
N THR A 13 -23.43 -2.46 -27.84
CA THR A 13 -23.23 -2.24 -29.28
C THR A 13 -22.53 -3.44 -29.93
N PRO A 14 -22.64 -3.66 -31.25
CA PRO A 14 -21.87 -4.68 -31.95
C PRO A 14 -20.36 -4.58 -31.66
N TYR A 15 -19.81 -3.37 -31.61
CA TYR A 15 -18.42 -3.13 -31.20
C TYR A 15 -18.11 -3.70 -29.81
N ARG A 16 -18.89 -3.34 -28.78
CA ARG A 16 -18.67 -3.79 -27.40
C ARG A 16 -18.82 -5.31 -27.27
N LEU A 17 -19.76 -5.88 -28.02
CA LEU A 17 -19.95 -7.33 -28.10
C LEU A 17 -18.74 -8.02 -28.75
N VAL A 18 -18.16 -7.45 -29.82
CA VAL A 18 -16.92 -7.96 -30.42
C VAL A 18 -15.76 -7.90 -29.44
N VAL A 19 -15.58 -6.80 -28.71
CA VAL A 19 -14.55 -6.67 -27.66
C VAL A 19 -14.70 -7.79 -26.62
N LEU A 20 -15.92 -8.02 -26.13
CA LEU A 20 -16.21 -9.08 -25.16
C LEU A 20 -15.98 -10.48 -25.71
N LEU A 21 -16.54 -10.80 -26.88
CA LEU A 21 -16.40 -12.12 -27.50
C LEU A 21 -14.95 -12.43 -27.87
N THR A 22 -14.20 -11.46 -28.37
CA THR A 22 -12.77 -11.67 -28.69
C THR A 22 -11.95 -11.90 -27.43
N THR A 23 -12.22 -11.15 -26.35
CA THR A 23 -11.56 -11.35 -25.04
C THR A 23 -11.84 -12.76 -24.51
N ILE A 24 -13.11 -13.18 -24.48
CA ILE A 24 -13.52 -14.50 -23.96
C ILE A 24 -12.99 -15.62 -24.87
N GLY A 25 -13.18 -15.48 -26.18
CA GLY A 25 -12.81 -16.49 -27.16
C GLY A 25 -11.30 -16.73 -27.20
N LEU A 26 -10.51 -15.66 -27.33
CA LEU A 26 -9.04 -15.78 -27.42
C LEU A 26 -8.42 -16.16 -26.08
N GLY A 27 -8.91 -15.62 -24.96
CA GLY A 27 -8.42 -16.02 -23.64
C GLY A 27 -8.71 -17.49 -23.36
N THR A 28 -9.89 -18.00 -23.73
CA THR A 28 -10.24 -19.43 -23.58
C THR A 28 -9.44 -20.31 -24.53
N ALA A 29 -9.29 -19.92 -25.81
CA ALA A 29 -8.45 -20.64 -26.76
C ALA A 29 -7.00 -20.73 -26.28
N LYS A 30 -6.43 -19.62 -25.75
CA LYS A 30 -5.10 -19.60 -25.14
C LYS A 30 -4.98 -20.60 -24.00
N ALA A 31 -5.93 -20.58 -23.06
CA ALA A 31 -5.91 -21.48 -21.90
C ALA A 31 -5.96 -22.96 -22.31
N ILE A 32 -6.79 -23.30 -23.30
CA ILE A 32 -6.89 -24.66 -23.85
C ILE A 32 -5.55 -25.05 -24.51
N MET A 33 -4.97 -24.20 -25.35
CA MET A 33 -3.70 -24.51 -26.04
C MET A 33 -2.53 -24.65 -25.07
N ALA A 34 -2.48 -23.81 -24.03
CA ALA A 34 -1.51 -23.95 -22.95
C ALA A 34 -1.69 -25.27 -22.19
N HIS A 35 -2.93 -25.68 -21.93
CA HIS A 35 -3.22 -26.94 -21.26
C HIS A 35 -2.86 -28.18 -22.11
N CYS A 36 -3.01 -28.10 -23.43
CA CYS A 36 -2.56 -29.12 -24.37
C CYS A 36 -1.03 -29.17 -24.57
N GLY A 37 -0.25 -28.37 -23.82
CA GLY A 37 1.21 -28.33 -23.91
C GLY A 37 1.75 -27.59 -25.14
N ASN A 38 0.90 -26.91 -25.91
CA ASN A 38 1.31 -26.16 -27.09
C ASN A 38 1.66 -24.71 -26.73
N SER A 39 2.82 -24.53 -26.09
CA SER A 39 3.29 -23.23 -25.60
C SER A 39 3.50 -22.21 -26.73
N ILE A 40 3.99 -22.65 -27.90
CA ILE A 40 4.23 -21.76 -29.05
C ILE A 40 2.91 -21.14 -29.54
N VAL A 41 1.86 -21.96 -29.69
CA VAL A 41 0.56 -21.43 -30.14
C VAL A 41 -0.08 -20.55 -29.06
N SER A 42 0.04 -20.92 -27.78
CA SER A 42 -0.43 -20.06 -26.69
C SER A 42 0.27 -18.69 -26.67
N THR A 43 1.59 -18.66 -26.85
CA THR A 43 2.36 -17.41 -26.88
C THR A 43 2.04 -16.57 -28.12
N THR A 44 1.89 -17.19 -29.30
CA THR A 44 1.49 -16.45 -30.51
C THR A 44 0.08 -15.87 -30.40
N LEU A 45 -0.87 -16.60 -29.82
CA LEU A 45 -2.20 -16.08 -29.50
C LEU A 45 -2.11 -14.88 -28.56
N GLU A 46 -1.26 -14.93 -27.54
CA GLU A 46 -1.04 -13.81 -26.62
C GLU A 46 -0.51 -12.56 -27.32
N TRP A 47 0.45 -12.70 -28.24
CA TRP A 47 0.96 -11.56 -29.02
C TRP A 47 -0.10 -10.97 -29.95
N ILE A 48 -0.83 -11.82 -30.67
CA ILE A 48 -1.87 -11.39 -31.61
C ILE A 48 -3.02 -10.71 -30.86
N SER A 49 -3.50 -11.33 -29.77
CA SER A 49 -4.60 -10.77 -28.97
C SER A 49 -4.18 -9.52 -28.21
N GLY A 50 -3.01 -9.57 -27.57
CA GLY A 50 -2.54 -8.54 -26.65
C GLY A 50 -2.01 -7.28 -27.33
N VAL A 51 -1.43 -7.41 -28.54
CA VAL A 51 -0.87 -6.25 -29.25
C VAL A 51 -1.74 -5.87 -30.43
N LEU A 52 -1.89 -6.75 -31.43
CA LEU A 52 -2.52 -6.38 -32.69
C LEU A 52 -4.01 -6.06 -32.51
N LEU A 53 -4.76 -6.99 -31.92
CA LEU A 53 -6.20 -6.81 -31.68
C LEU A 53 -6.46 -5.70 -30.68
N PHE A 54 -5.68 -5.61 -29.61
CA PHE A 54 -5.79 -4.51 -28.64
C PHE A 54 -5.64 -3.14 -29.31
N LEU A 55 -4.61 -2.94 -30.16
CA LEU A 55 -4.39 -1.67 -30.84
C LEU A 55 -5.54 -1.32 -31.79
N ILE A 56 -6.05 -2.29 -32.55
CA ILE A 56 -7.19 -2.09 -33.45
C ILE A 56 -8.44 -1.70 -32.65
N LEU A 57 -8.77 -2.49 -31.61
CA LEU A 57 -9.94 -2.24 -30.77
C LEU A 57 -9.81 -0.92 -29.99
N HIS A 58 -8.60 -0.56 -29.55
CA HIS A 58 -8.33 0.71 -28.87
C HIS A 58 -8.50 1.89 -29.83
N GLY A 59 -8.00 1.80 -31.07
CA GLY A 59 -8.26 2.80 -32.09
C GLY A 59 -9.76 2.97 -32.37
N LEU A 60 -10.49 1.85 -32.48
CA LEU A 60 -11.95 1.85 -32.65
C LEU A 60 -12.69 2.43 -31.43
N SER A 61 -12.14 2.29 -30.21
CA SER A 61 -12.75 2.84 -28.99
C SER A 61 -12.86 4.37 -29.00
N GLY A 62 -12.01 5.05 -29.78
CA GLY A 62 -12.12 6.49 -30.01
C GLY A 62 -13.45 6.87 -30.69
N TYR A 63 -13.94 6.05 -31.63
CA TYR A 63 -15.23 6.28 -32.29
C TYR A 63 -16.42 6.01 -31.35
N ASP A 64 -16.29 5.08 -30.40
CA ASP A 64 -17.32 4.84 -29.36
C ASP A 64 -17.39 6.02 -28.38
N SER A 65 -16.24 6.60 -28.03
CA SER A 65 -16.14 7.66 -27.03
C SER A 65 -16.58 9.04 -27.56
N TYR A 66 -16.29 9.32 -28.83
CA TYR A 66 -16.63 10.59 -29.46
C TYR A 66 -17.86 10.42 -30.34
N ARG A 67 -19.02 10.87 -29.87
CA ARG A 67 -20.22 11.11 -30.71
C ARG A 67 -20.03 12.29 -31.69
N VAL A 68 -18.82 12.46 -32.21
CA VAL A 68 -18.54 13.32 -33.34
C VAL A 68 -19.03 12.57 -34.57
N ARG A 69 -19.73 13.26 -35.48
CA ARG A 69 -20.38 12.73 -36.69
C ARG A 69 -19.62 11.52 -37.27
N LEU A 70 -20.07 10.30 -36.95
CA LEU A 70 -19.51 9.09 -37.52
C LEU A 70 -19.87 9.04 -39.01
N PRO A 71 -18.99 8.51 -39.88
CA PRO A 71 -19.37 8.18 -41.25
C PRO A 71 -20.61 7.28 -41.22
N PRO A 72 -21.65 7.58 -42.03
CA PRO A 72 -22.91 6.82 -42.04
C PRO A 72 -22.72 5.31 -42.28
N GLN A 73 -21.63 4.91 -42.91
CA GLN A 73 -21.30 3.52 -43.23
C GLN A 73 -20.92 2.70 -42.00
N ILE A 74 -20.39 3.32 -40.93
CA ILE A 74 -19.91 2.62 -39.73
C ILE A 74 -20.77 2.90 -38.49
N SER A 75 -21.74 3.81 -38.57
CA SER A 75 -22.58 4.17 -37.42
C SER A 75 -23.32 2.97 -36.85
N TRP A 76 -23.79 2.04 -37.69
CA TRP A 76 -24.48 0.83 -37.25
C TRP A 76 -23.65 -0.01 -36.25
N PHE A 77 -22.32 0.02 -36.33
CA PHE A 77 -21.44 -0.78 -35.48
C PHE A 77 -21.34 -0.22 -34.05
N PHE A 78 -21.57 1.08 -33.87
CA PHE A 78 -21.49 1.80 -32.60
C PHE A 78 -22.86 2.25 -32.07
N GLU A 79 -23.86 2.42 -32.93
CA GLU A 79 -25.17 2.94 -32.55
C GLU A 79 -26.26 1.86 -32.45
N TYR A 80 -26.04 0.65 -32.95
CA TYR A 80 -27.05 -0.38 -32.83
C TYR A 80 -27.06 -0.98 -31.41
N ASP A 81 -28.23 -1.16 -30.78
CA ASP A 81 -28.35 -1.85 -29.50
C ASP A 81 -28.66 -3.34 -29.71
N CYS A 82 -27.67 -4.20 -29.48
CA CYS A 82 -27.83 -5.64 -29.59
C CYS A 82 -28.82 -6.20 -28.55
N VAL A 83 -28.98 -5.54 -27.40
CA VAL A 83 -29.92 -5.98 -26.36
C VAL A 83 -31.36 -5.84 -26.87
N GLU A 84 -31.67 -4.73 -27.55
CA GLU A 84 -32.99 -4.51 -28.12
C GLU A 84 -33.31 -5.56 -29.19
N PHE A 85 -32.33 -5.88 -30.05
CA PHE A 85 -32.47 -6.95 -31.02
C PHE A 85 -32.74 -8.31 -30.35
N ALA A 86 -32.00 -8.65 -29.28
CA ALA A 86 -32.21 -9.88 -28.53
C ALA A 86 -33.61 -9.94 -27.91
N TRP A 87 -34.08 -8.86 -27.29
CA TRP A 87 -35.45 -8.77 -26.75
C TRP A 87 -36.52 -8.89 -27.83
N ARG A 88 -36.34 -8.25 -28.99
CA ARG A 88 -37.26 -8.39 -30.13
C ARG A 88 -37.34 -9.84 -30.61
N ARG A 89 -36.21 -10.56 -30.65
CA ARG A 89 -36.19 -12.00 -30.98
C ARG A 89 -36.86 -12.85 -29.91
N LEU A 90 -36.63 -12.56 -28.63
CA LEU A 90 -37.30 -13.25 -27.52
C LEU A 90 -38.81 -12.97 -27.49
N ALA A 91 -39.25 -11.77 -27.87
CA ALA A 91 -40.67 -11.44 -27.99
C ALA A 91 -41.34 -12.13 -29.19
N GLN A 92 -40.61 -12.29 -30.31
CA GLN A 92 -41.08 -13.06 -31.47
C GLN A 92 -41.22 -14.56 -31.17
N LEU A 93 -40.41 -15.06 -30.23
CA LEU A 93 -40.49 -16.42 -29.73
C LEU A 93 -41.76 -16.57 -28.87
N ARG A 94 -42.88 -16.85 -29.57
CA ARG A 94 -44.26 -16.97 -29.04
C ARG A 94 -44.41 -17.84 -27.79
N TRP A 95 -43.50 -18.79 -27.57
CA TRP A 95 -43.50 -19.69 -26.42
C TRP A 95 -43.10 -19.04 -25.10
N LEU A 96 -42.38 -17.90 -25.11
CA LEU A 96 -41.92 -17.25 -23.88
C LEU A 96 -42.79 -16.07 -23.46
N SER A 97 -43.47 -15.39 -24.39
CA SER A 97 -44.44 -14.31 -24.13
C SER A 97 -43.98 -13.25 -23.10
N ILE A 98 -42.67 -13.01 -23.01
CA ILE A 98 -42.07 -12.03 -22.10
C ILE A 98 -42.28 -10.63 -22.68
N ALA A 99 -42.93 -9.74 -21.93
CA ALA A 99 -43.08 -8.35 -22.33
C ALA A 99 -41.71 -7.66 -22.42
N VAL A 100 -41.45 -6.97 -23.53
CA VAL A 100 -40.21 -6.19 -23.71
C VAL A 100 -40.18 -5.08 -22.66
N PRO A 101 -39.16 -5.01 -21.79
CA PRO A 101 -39.08 -3.96 -20.80
C PRO A 101 -38.88 -2.61 -21.49
N GLU A 102 -39.60 -1.59 -21.05
CA GLU A 102 -39.37 -0.21 -21.48
C GLU A 102 -38.11 0.32 -20.76
N TYR A 103 -37.00 0.38 -21.48
CA TYR A 103 -35.75 0.93 -20.98
C TYR A 103 -35.21 2.00 -21.92
N SER A 104 -34.40 2.92 -21.37
CA SER A 104 -33.66 3.88 -22.18
C SER A 104 -32.20 3.45 -22.25
N SER A 105 -31.66 3.32 -23.46
CA SER A 105 -30.24 3.05 -23.73
C SER A 105 -29.43 4.32 -23.99
N ASP A 106 -30.06 5.50 -23.88
CA ASP A 106 -29.40 6.75 -24.22
C ASP A 106 -28.35 7.10 -23.17
N GLU A 107 -27.10 7.01 -23.58
CA GLU A 107 -25.96 7.38 -22.76
C GLU A 107 -25.92 8.89 -22.58
N ARG A 108 -25.87 9.32 -21.33
CA ARG A 108 -25.92 10.73 -20.95
C ARG A 108 -24.54 11.37 -21.11
N LEU A 109 -24.44 12.36 -22.00
CA LEU A 109 -23.22 13.15 -22.26
C LEU A 109 -22.70 13.99 -21.07
N TYR A 110 -23.42 14.02 -19.95
CA TYR A 110 -23.18 14.91 -18.82
C TYR A 110 -21.80 14.75 -18.16
N LEU A 111 -21.26 13.53 -18.09
CA LEU A 111 -19.95 13.30 -17.47
C LEU A 111 -18.80 13.92 -18.27
N HIS A 112 -18.92 13.96 -19.59
CA HIS A 112 -17.89 14.51 -20.47
C HIS A 112 -17.82 16.04 -20.36
N MET A 113 -18.95 16.72 -20.10
CA MET A 113 -18.96 18.17 -19.87
C MET A 113 -18.36 18.54 -18.52
N ARG A 114 -18.67 17.79 -17.45
CA ARG A 114 -18.14 18.07 -16.12
C ARG A 114 -16.62 17.95 -16.06
N ASN A 115 -16.06 17.01 -16.83
CA ASN A 115 -14.63 16.77 -16.85
C ASN A 115 -13.83 17.78 -17.70
N ARG A 116 -14.48 18.60 -18.53
CA ARG A 116 -13.77 19.52 -19.44
C ARG A 116 -12.93 20.59 -18.73
N TYR A 117 -13.20 20.86 -17.46
CA TYR A 117 -12.44 21.81 -16.64
C TYR A 117 -11.32 21.16 -15.81
N SER A 118 -11.31 19.84 -15.67
CA SER A 118 -10.21 19.15 -14.96
C SER A 118 -9.10 18.84 -15.95
N LYS A 119 -7.87 19.27 -15.64
CA LYS A 119 -6.68 18.94 -16.44
C LYS A 119 -6.35 17.44 -16.40
N TYR A 120 -6.90 16.71 -15.42
CA TYR A 120 -6.62 15.29 -15.18
C TYR A 120 -7.91 14.47 -15.15
N PRO A 121 -7.90 13.24 -15.68
CA PRO A 121 -9.05 12.35 -15.55
C PRO A 121 -9.31 12.04 -14.07
N PRO A 122 -10.58 12.04 -13.62
CA PRO A 122 -10.91 11.76 -12.22
C PRO A 122 -10.49 10.35 -11.85
N VAL A 123 -10.01 10.17 -10.61
CA VAL A 123 -9.62 8.85 -10.11
C VAL A 123 -10.79 8.26 -9.35
N THR A 124 -11.63 7.52 -10.06
CA THR A 124 -12.86 6.94 -9.53
C THR A 124 -12.57 5.61 -8.82
N LEU A 125 -13.47 5.18 -7.93
CA LEU A 125 -13.30 3.91 -7.20
C LEU A 125 -13.33 2.71 -8.15
N TYR A 126 -14.10 2.79 -9.24
CA TYR A 126 -14.06 1.79 -10.32
C TYR A 126 -12.66 1.67 -10.95
N ARG A 127 -12.04 2.79 -11.35
CA ARG A 127 -10.70 2.78 -11.96
C ARG A 127 -9.64 2.23 -11.01
N LEU A 128 -9.78 2.55 -9.72
CA LEU A 128 -8.97 1.94 -8.66
C LEU A 128 -9.15 0.42 -8.58
N LEU A 129 -10.40 -0.07 -8.59
CA LEU A 129 -10.69 -1.50 -8.55
C LEU A 129 -10.07 -2.23 -9.75
N VAL A 130 -10.23 -1.69 -10.96
CA VAL A 130 -9.63 -2.25 -12.19
C VAL A 130 -8.10 -2.27 -12.08
N SER A 131 -7.49 -1.18 -11.59
CA SER A 131 -6.04 -1.12 -11.41
C SER A 131 -5.54 -2.09 -10.35
N PHE A 132 -6.23 -2.18 -9.21
CA PHE A 132 -5.87 -3.06 -8.11
C PHE A 132 -5.99 -4.54 -8.49
N THR A 133 -7.05 -4.91 -9.21
CA THR A 133 -7.20 -6.27 -9.73
C THR A 133 -6.07 -6.61 -10.72
N ALA A 134 -5.76 -5.73 -11.67
CA ALA A 134 -4.65 -5.96 -12.59
C ALA A 134 -3.31 -6.19 -11.85
N VAL A 135 -3.01 -5.38 -10.84
CA VAL A 135 -1.78 -5.52 -10.03
C VAL A 135 -1.79 -6.80 -9.21
N SER A 136 -2.86 -7.09 -8.46
CA SER A 136 -2.91 -8.24 -7.55
C SER A 136 -2.80 -9.56 -8.29
N PHE A 137 -3.50 -9.70 -9.42
CA PHE A 137 -3.41 -10.90 -10.23
C PHE A 137 -2.11 -10.99 -11.03
N GLY A 138 -1.56 -9.87 -11.51
CA GLY A 138 -0.23 -9.85 -12.13
C GLY A 138 0.87 -10.33 -11.18
N MET A 139 0.84 -9.87 -9.93
CA MET A 139 1.76 -10.33 -8.88
C MET A 139 1.54 -11.80 -8.52
N THR A 140 0.28 -12.25 -8.43
CA THR A 140 -0.06 -13.66 -8.17
C THR A 140 0.45 -14.57 -9.29
N LYS A 141 0.26 -14.18 -10.56
CA LYS A 141 0.77 -14.90 -11.73
C LYS A 141 2.30 -14.97 -11.70
N ALA A 142 2.97 -13.85 -11.43
CA ALA A 142 4.43 -13.81 -11.34
C ALA A 142 4.94 -14.75 -10.25
N TYR A 143 4.35 -14.71 -9.05
CA TYR A 143 4.69 -15.60 -7.94
C TYR A 143 4.51 -17.08 -8.32
N LEU A 144 3.36 -17.45 -8.88
CA LEU A 144 3.09 -18.83 -9.29
C LEU A 144 4.05 -19.31 -10.39
N SER A 145 4.40 -18.43 -11.32
CA SER A 145 5.38 -18.72 -12.37
C SER A 145 6.78 -18.95 -11.78
N TYR A 146 7.21 -18.12 -10.83
CA TYR A 146 8.51 -18.29 -10.15
C TYR A 146 8.55 -19.54 -9.27
N ALA A 147 7.41 -19.94 -8.70
CA ALA A 147 7.29 -21.19 -7.94
C ALA A 147 7.27 -22.46 -8.83
N GLY A 148 7.37 -22.32 -10.15
CA GLY A 148 7.27 -23.45 -11.09
C GLY A 148 5.85 -24.01 -11.25
N LEU A 149 4.83 -23.33 -10.73
CA LEU A 149 3.43 -23.75 -10.79
C LEU A 149 2.75 -23.25 -12.07
N ASN A 150 3.28 -23.65 -13.22
CA ASN A 150 2.88 -23.13 -14.54
C ASN A 150 1.38 -23.33 -14.82
N ILE A 151 0.81 -24.47 -14.42
CA ILE A 151 -0.64 -24.74 -14.61
C ILE A 151 -1.48 -23.74 -13.81
N ALA A 152 -1.12 -23.49 -12.54
CA ALA A 152 -1.83 -22.53 -11.71
C ALA A 152 -1.69 -21.10 -12.25
N ALA A 153 -0.51 -20.75 -12.77
CA ALA A 153 -0.28 -19.47 -13.42
C ALA A 153 -1.17 -19.30 -14.67
N THR A 154 -1.31 -20.33 -15.50
CA THR A 154 -2.22 -20.32 -16.67
C THR A 154 -3.68 -20.16 -16.27
N TRP A 155 -4.15 -20.90 -15.25
CA TRP A 155 -5.52 -20.75 -14.75
C TRP A 155 -5.78 -19.37 -14.16
N THR A 156 -4.80 -18.81 -13.45
CA THR A 156 -4.87 -17.45 -12.92
C THR A 156 -4.96 -16.43 -14.06
N ASP A 157 -4.19 -16.63 -15.13
CA ASP A 157 -4.22 -15.80 -16.33
C ASP A 157 -5.58 -15.85 -17.05
N TRP A 158 -6.17 -17.05 -17.17
CA TRP A 158 -7.49 -17.21 -17.76
C TRP A 158 -8.59 -16.60 -16.89
N LEU A 159 -8.60 -16.88 -15.59
CA LEU A 159 -9.60 -16.36 -14.65
C LEU A 159 -9.56 -14.82 -14.63
N LEU A 160 -8.37 -14.24 -14.56
CA LEU A 160 -8.20 -12.79 -14.63
C LEU A 160 -8.61 -12.26 -16.01
N GLY A 161 -7.93 -12.74 -17.04
CA GLY A 161 -7.95 -12.18 -18.38
C GLY A 161 -9.28 -12.39 -19.10
N VAL A 162 -10.06 -13.40 -18.70
CA VAL A 162 -11.39 -13.67 -19.26
C VAL A 162 -12.48 -13.31 -18.27
N ALA A 163 -12.56 -13.97 -17.11
CA ALA A 163 -13.72 -13.82 -16.23
C ALA A 163 -13.74 -12.46 -15.53
N ALA A 164 -12.65 -12.07 -14.89
CA ALA A 164 -12.59 -10.82 -14.14
C ALA A 164 -12.66 -9.59 -15.05
N THR A 165 -11.92 -9.57 -16.16
CA THR A 165 -11.99 -8.49 -17.16
C THR A 165 -13.37 -8.37 -17.78
N THR A 166 -14.06 -9.48 -18.11
CA THR A 166 -15.43 -9.47 -18.63
C THR A 166 -16.40 -8.87 -17.62
N CYS A 167 -16.34 -9.31 -16.36
CA CYS A 167 -17.17 -8.76 -15.30
C CYS A 167 -16.89 -7.27 -15.07
N LEU A 168 -15.63 -6.87 -14.99
CA LEU A 168 -15.23 -5.48 -14.82
C LEU A 168 -15.63 -4.62 -16.02
N TYR A 169 -15.52 -5.14 -17.24
CA TYR A 169 -15.96 -4.46 -18.45
C TYR A 169 -17.47 -4.20 -18.41
N VAL A 170 -18.28 -5.22 -18.10
CA VAL A 170 -19.74 -5.09 -17.96
C VAL A 170 -20.11 -4.07 -16.87
N VAL A 171 -19.41 -4.09 -15.73
CA VAL A 171 -19.59 -3.09 -14.67
C VAL A 171 -19.17 -1.70 -15.17
N GLY A 172 -18.08 -1.59 -15.92
CA GLY A 172 -17.57 -0.36 -16.51
C GLY A 172 -18.53 0.30 -17.51
N LEU A 173 -19.39 -0.47 -18.17
CA LEU A 173 -20.43 0.10 -19.04
C LEU A 173 -21.40 1.00 -18.26
N TYR A 174 -21.54 0.82 -16.94
CA TYR A 174 -22.36 1.69 -16.09
C TYR A 174 -21.66 3.02 -15.74
N GLU A 175 -20.36 3.20 -16.06
CA GLU A 175 -19.65 4.47 -15.82
C GLU A 175 -20.32 5.63 -16.58
N TYR A 176 -20.93 5.37 -17.75
CA TYR A 176 -21.56 6.39 -18.58
C TYR A 176 -22.95 6.86 -18.09
N ASN A 177 -23.59 6.12 -17.18
CA ASN A 177 -24.83 6.55 -16.55
C ASN A 177 -25.02 5.94 -15.16
N SER A 178 -24.48 6.63 -14.16
CA SER A 178 -24.52 6.20 -12.76
C SER A 178 -25.71 6.77 -11.96
N VAL A 179 -26.73 7.32 -12.63
CA VAL A 179 -27.76 8.13 -11.96
C VAL A 179 -28.56 7.31 -10.94
N ASP A 180 -28.77 6.02 -11.22
CA ASP A 180 -29.58 5.16 -10.34
C ASP A 180 -28.76 4.10 -9.58
N MET A 181 -27.56 3.74 -10.03
CA MET A 181 -26.72 2.74 -9.37
C MET A 181 -25.29 3.24 -9.14
N TRP A 182 -24.88 3.22 -7.87
CA TRP A 182 -23.50 3.42 -7.40
C TRP A 182 -22.81 4.71 -7.86
N HIS A 183 -23.53 5.85 -7.80
CA HIS A 183 -22.95 7.16 -8.08
C HIS A 183 -21.61 7.42 -7.36
N THR A 184 -21.47 7.00 -6.10
CA THR A 184 -20.22 7.13 -5.33
C THR A 184 -19.05 6.35 -5.93
N PHE A 185 -19.33 5.22 -6.59
CA PHE A 185 -18.32 4.34 -7.17
C PHE A 185 -17.75 4.90 -8.48
N PHE A 186 -18.60 5.50 -9.31
CA PHE A 186 -18.22 5.99 -10.66
C PHE A 186 -17.93 7.49 -10.75
N VAL A 187 -18.57 8.34 -9.94
CA VAL A 187 -18.52 9.80 -10.13
C VAL A 187 -17.64 10.51 -9.11
N VAL A 188 -17.56 9.99 -7.88
CA VAL A 188 -16.81 10.67 -6.81
C VAL A 188 -15.32 10.48 -7.05
N ASP A 189 -14.62 11.58 -7.26
CA ASP A 189 -13.17 11.61 -7.38
C ASP A 189 -12.51 11.27 -6.03
N GLN A 190 -11.74 10.19 -6.01
CA GLN A 190 -11.02 9.68 -4.84
C GLN A 190 -9.57 10.16 -4.79
N SER A 191 -9.14 11.06 -5.70
CA SER A 191 -7.78 11.58 -5.79
C SER A 191 -7.19 11.99 -4.44
N HIS A 192 -7.93 12.72 -3.60
CA HIS A 192 -7.47 13.14 -2.28
C HIS A 192 -7.25 11.95 -1.32
N ALA A 193 -8.14 10.97 -1.32
CA ALA A 193 -8.00 9.76 -0.49
C ALA A 193 -6.79 8.93 -0.95
N ILE A 194 -6.61 8.78 -2.27
CA ILE A 194 -5.48 8.06 -2.85
C ILE A 194 -4.17 8.77 -2.58
N MET A 195 -4.09 10.09 -2.71
CA MET A 195 -2.87 10.84 -2.37
C MET A 195 -2.51 10.64 -0.90
N SER A 196 -3.49 10.58 0.00
CA SER A 196 -3.26 10.28 1.41
C SER A 196 -2.76 8.85 1.61
N ILE A 197 -3.41 7.86 0.98
CA ILE A 197 -3.04 6.45 1.09
C ILE A 197 -1.66 6.21 0.45
N SER A 198 -1.40 6.72 -0.75
CA SER A 198 -0.14 6.59 -1.47
C SER A 198 1.03 7.15 -0.66
N LYS A 199 0.87 8.30 0.00
CA LYS A 199 1.86 8.81 0.96
C LYS A 199 2.09 7.80 2.07
N ALA A 200 1.02 7.34 2.75
CA ALA A 200 1.14 6.36 3.82
C ALA A 200 1.80 5.05 3.36
N THR A 201 1.43 4.51 2.19
CA THR A 201 2.01 3.29 1.61
C THR A 201 3.46 3.49 1.24
N MET A 202 3.84 4.63 0.65
CA MET A 202 5.25 4.95 0.35
C MET A 202 6.09 4.97 1.63
N TYR A 203 5.58 5.54 2.71
CA TYR A 203 6.28 5.54 3.99
C TYR A 203 6.35 4.14 4.62
N ILE A 204 5.25 3.38 4.65
CA ILE A 204 5.24 2.00 5.14
C ILE A 204 6.20 1.13 4.31
N GLY A 205 6.20 1.31 2.99
CA GLY A 205 7.14 0.65 2.08
C GLY A 205 8.60 1.01 2.37
N GLY A 206 8.89 2.30 2.59
CA GLY A 206 10.23 2.75 2.99
C GLY A 206 10.68 2.17 4.33
N ILE A 207 9.78 2.15 5.33
CA ILE A 207 10.06 1.59 6.66
C ILE A 207 10.29 0.07 6.57
N THR A 208 9.43 -0.66 5.85
CA THR A 208 9.55 -2.12 5.69
C THR A 208 10.80 -2.51 4.92
N LEU A 209 11.14 -1.78 3.83
CA LEU A 209 12.37 -2.00 3.08
C LEU A 209 13.61 -1.70 3.93
N SER A 210 13.60 -0.60 4.69
CA SER A 210 14.70 -0.26 5.61
C SER A 210 14.86 -1.32 6.71
N ALA A 211 13.76 -1.78 7.32
CA ALA A 211 13.78 -2.83 8.33
C ALA A 211 14.29 -4.17 7.75
N ALA A 212 13.83 -4.55 6.56
CA ALA A 212 14.29 -5.75 5.86
C ALA A 212 15.78 -5.66 5.53
N TRP A 213 16.25 -4.49 5.09
CA TRP A 213 17.66 -4.23 4.86
C TRP A 213 18.50 -4.36 6.13
N CYS A 214 18.08 -3.71 7.22
CA CYS A 214 18.74 -3.84 8.53
C CYS A 214 18.76 -5.30 9.01
N PHE A 215 17.66 -6.04 8.85
CA PHE A 215 17.59 -7.45 9.19
C PHE A 215 18.55 -8.28 8.33
N GLY A 216 18.61 -8.04 7.03
CA GLY A 216 19.55 -8.69 6.12
C GLY A 216 21.01 -8.42 6.48
N CYS A 217 21.35 -7.18 6.82
CA CYS A 217 22.68 -6.80 7.30
C CYS A 217 23.03 -7.49 8.62
N LEU A 218 22.13 -7.48 9.60
CA LEU A 218 22.33 -8.12 10.90
C LEU A 218 22.45 -9.64 10.74
N TYR A 219 21.63 -10.25 9.89
CA TYR A 219 21.71 -11.67 9.56
C TYR A 219 23.04 -12.02 8.87
N GLY A 220 23.51 -11.16 7.97
CA GLY A 220 24.83 -11.27 7.34
C GLY A 220 25.97 -11.20 8.36
N ILE A 221 25.95 -10.23 9.28
CA ILE A 221 26.91 -10.14 10.40
C ILE A 221 26.83 -11.39 11.28
N HIS A 222 25.62 -11.88 11.58
CA HIS A 222 25.43 -13.07 12.39
C HIS A 222 26.01 -14.33 11.73
N ILE A 223 25.77 -14.55 10.43
CA ILE A 223 26.41 -15.65 9.68
C ILE A 223 27.92 -15.49 9.71
N TYR A 224 28.41 -14.30 9.41
CA TYR A 224 29.82 -13.98 9.38
C TYR A 224 30.51 -14.22 10.74
N TRP A 225 29.84 -13.89 11.85
CA TRP A 225 30.36 -14.09 13.20
C TRP A 225 30.29 -15.55 13.65
N ARG A 226 29.20 -16.26 13.31
CA ARG A 226 28.99 -17.65 13.73
C ARG A 226 30.00 -18.58 13.07
N ASP A 227 30.20 -18.45 11.75
CA ASP A 227 31.03 -19.34 10.97
C ASP A 227 31.87 -18.55 9.93
N PRO A 228 32.94 -17.83 10.35
CA PRO A 228 33.77 -17.01 9.46
C PRO A 228 34.35 -17.81 8.28
N TRP A 229 34.66 -19.08 8.54
CA TRP A 229 35.29 -20.01 7.60
C TRP A 229 34.37 -20.43 6.44
N LEU A 230 33.04 -20.43 6.62
CA LEU A 230 32.07 -20.94 5.64
C LEU A 230 31.94 -20.03 4.41
N ILE A 231 32.04 -18.71 4.62
CA ILE A 231 32.07 -17.72 3.53
C ILE A 231 33.41 -17.78 2.79
N PHE A 232 34.50 -17.98 3.53
CA PHE A 232 35.85 -18.04 2.98
C PHE A 232 36.05 -19.27 2.09
N ASP A 233 35.59 -20.44 2.55
CA ASP A 233 35.62 -21.66 1.76
C ASP A 233 34.77 -21.55 0.49
N ALA A 234 33.60 -20.91 0.53
CA ALA A 234 32.77 -20.73 -0.67
C ALA A 234 33.41 -19.80 -1.73
N VAL A 235 34.13 -18.76 -1.30
CA VAL A 235 34.85 -17.85 -2.21
C VAL A 235 36.11 -18.51 -2.75
N ILE A 236 36.88 -19.19 -1.89
CA ILE A 236 38.12 -19.87 -2.31
C ILE A 236 37.80 -21.08 -3.19
N THR A 237 36.83 -21.92 -2.84
CA THR A 237 36.52 -23.13 -3.63
C THR A 237 35.94 -22.81 -5.02
N ASN A 238 35.24 -21.68 -5.17
CA ASN A 238 34.83 -21.19 -6.49
C ASN A 238 36.00 -20.60 -7.30
N GLY A 239 37.00 -20.01 -6.66
CA GLY A 239 38.23 -19.55 -7.32
C GLY A 239 39.22 -20.69 -7.65
N ARG A 240 39.25 -21.76 -6.86
CA ARG A 240 40.27 -22.83 -6.91
C ARG A 240 39.96 -23.96 -7.90
N LYS A 241 38.82 -23.93 -8.60
CA LYS A 241 38.55 -24.87 -9.71
C LYS A 241 39.39 -24.56 -10.96
N SER A 242 40.13 -23.45 -10.99
CA SER A 242 41.14 -23.18 -12.02
C SER A 242 42.54 -23.51 -11.49
N GLU A 243 42.95 -24.75 -11.73
CA GLU A 243 44.33 -25.27 -11.80
C GLU A 243 45.34 -25.00 -10.65
N VAL A 244 45.60 -26.05 -9.88
CA VAL A 244 46.94 -26.58 -9.52
C VAL A 244 48.02 -25.57 -9.06
N SER A 245 48.36 -25.55 -7.75
CA SER A 245 49.67 -26.00 -7.21
C SER A 245 49.92 -25.57 -5.74
N SER A 246 50.22 -26.57 -4.90
CA SER A 246 51.16 -26.62 -3.75
C SER A 246 51.21 -25.50 -2.67
N THR A 247 50.73 -25.86 -1.46
CA THR A 247 51.43 -25.74 -0.16
C THR A 247 52.08 -24.40 0.27
N LEU A 248 51.53 -23.24 -0.04
CA LEU A 248 51.87 -22.04 0.74
C LEU A 248 50.97 -21.94 1.97
N THR A 249 51.58 -22.07 3.15
CA THR A 249 50.97 -21.68 4.42
C THR A 249 50.64 -20.19 4.38
N PRO A 250 49.44 -19.77 4.83
CA PRO A 250 49.04 -18.37 4.82
C PRO A 250 50.08 -17.54 5.56
N THR A 251 50.50 -16.44 4.94
CA THR A 251 51.50 -15.55 5.53
C THR A 251 50.83 -14.62 6.54
N PHE A 252 51.56 -14.15 7.53
CA PHE A 252 51.08 -13.13 8.48
C PHE A 252 50.50 -11.88 7.79
N ILE A 253 50.97 -11.57 6.56
CA ILE A 253 50.43 -10.49 5.74
C ILE A 253 49.01 -10.81 5.25
N ASP A 254 48.71 -12.07 4.92
CA ASP A 254 47.37 -12.51 4.56
C ASP A 254 46.40 -12.39 5.74
N ASP A 255 46.87 -12.67 6.97
CA ASP A 255 46.07 -12.52 8.19
C ASP A 255 45.74 -11.04 8.48
N ILE A 256 46.73 -10.14 8.32
CA ILE A 256 46.50 -8.69 8.44
C ILE A 256 45.55 -8.19 7.34
N HIS A 257 45.73 -8.66 6.10
CA HIS A 257 44.87 -8.28 4.99
C HIS A 257 43.42 -8.72 5.23
N ASN A 258 43.21 -9.95 5.73
CA ASN A 258 41.89 -10.47 6.09
C ASN A 258 41.27 -9.69 7.26
N PHE A 259 42.04 -9.37 8.30
CA PHE A 259 41.56 -8.54 9.42
C PHE A 259 41.09 -7.16 8.93
N CYS A 260 41.88 -6.51 8.06
CA CYS A 260 41.53 -5.23 7.46
C CYS A 260 40.28 -5.31 6.58
N LEU A 261 40.13 -6.37 5.78
CA LEU A 261 38.92 -6.61 4.98
C LEU A 261 37.68 -6.80 5.87
N HIS A 262 37.80 -7.52 6.98
CA HIS A 262 36.70 -7.69 7.94
C HIS A 262 36.32 -6.40 8.64
N LEU A 263 37.31 -5.58 9.00
CA LEU A 263 37.07 -4.26 9.61
C LEU A 263 36.42 -3.29 8.61
N MET A 264 36.82 -3.34 7.34
CA MET A 264 36.21 -2.55 6.27
C MET A 264 34.77 -2.99 5.96
N MET A 265 34.51 -4.30 5.88
CA MET A 265 33.17 -4.82 5.62
C MET A 265 32.22 -4.56 6.78
N SER A 266 32.67 -4.72 8.03
CA SER A 266 31.86 -4.39 9.21
C SER A 266 31.55 -2.88 9.29
N ALA A 267 32.53 -2.01 9.00
CA ALA A 267 32.33 -0.56 8.92
C ALA A 267 31.34 -0.18 7.81
N PHE A 268 31.42 -0.82 6.63
CA PHE A 268 30.50 -0.60 5.52
C PHE A 268 29.06 -1.02 5.88
N ILE A 269 28.88 -2.17 6.51
CA ILE A 269 27.56 -2.64 6.94
C ILE A 269 26.98 -1.73 8.03
N LEU A 270 27.80 -1.26 8.99
CA LEU A 270 27.38 -0.28 9.99
C LEU A 270 27.01 1.08 9.38
N ALA A 271 27.77 1.54 8.38
CA ALA A 271 27.45 2.75 7.65
C ALA A 271 26.11 2.61 6.89
N ALA A 272 25.92 1.51 6.15
CA ALA A 272 24.70 1.23 5.41
C ALA A 272 23.46 1.14 6.32
N SER A 273 23.59 0.48 7.48
CA SER A 273 22.50 0.40 8.47
C SER A 273 22.20 1.75 9.13
N SER A 274 23.20 2.60 9.37
CA SER A 274 22.98 3.96 9.89
C SER A 274 22.21 4.86 8.92
N VAL A 275 22.45 4.71 7.60
CA VAL A 275 21.70 5.42 6.55
C VAL A 275 20.25 4.93 6.52
N GLY A 276 20.02 3.61 6.61
CA GLY A 276 18.68 3.03 6.69
C GLY A 276 17.88 3.54 7.90
N ILE A 277 18.51 3.64 9.07
CA ILE A 277 17.88 4.15 10.31
C ILE A 277 17.53 5.63 10.17
N LYS A 278 18.46 6.47 9.65
CA LYS A 278 18.19 7.90 9.43
C LYS A 278 17.06 8.13 8.43
N PHE A 279 17.03 7.37 7.35
CA PHE A 279 15.97 7.42 6.35
C PHE A 279 14.62 6.99 6.96
N GLY A 280 14.62 5.91 7.76
CA GLY A 280 13.44 5.44 8.48
C GLY A 280 12.91 6.46 9.49
N ALA A 281 13.80 7.13 10.25
CA ALA A 281 13.44 8.17 11.20
C ALA A 281 12.84 9.41 10.51
N ALA A 282 13.44 9.86 9.39
CA ALA A 282 12.90 10.97 8.60
C ALA A 282 11.53 10.64 8.01
N CYS A 283 11.34 9.41 7.54
CA CYS A 283 10.03 8.93 7.09
C CYS A 283 9.00 8.89 8.24
N TYR A 284 9.42 8.44 9.42
CA TYR A 284 8.55 8.34 10.60
C TYR A 284 8.09 9.72 11.10
N ASP A 285 8.99 10.70 11.17
CA ASP A 285 8.65 12.06 11.62
C ASP A 285 7.62 12.73 10.70
N GLU A 286 7.77 12.56 9.38
CA GLU A 286 6.80 13.06 8.40
C GLU A 286 5.46 12.33 8.48
N VAL A 287 5.45 11.00 8.65
CA VAL A 287 4.22 10.21 8.86
C VAL A 287 3.50 10.64 10.13
N TRP A 288 4.24 10.81 11.23
CA TRP A 288 3.68 11.26 12.49
C TRP A 288 3.05 12.64 12.32
N TYR A 289 3.72 13.57 11.64
CA TYR A 289 3.19 14.89 11.38
C TYR A 289 1.91 14.85 10.52
N VAL A 290 1.87 14.04 9.48
CA VAL A 290 0.70 13.94 8.58
C VAL A 290 -0.47 13.20 9.24
N VAL A 291 -0.23 12.03 9.83
CA VAL A 291 -1.27 11.16 10.38
C VAL A 291 -1.78 11.67 11.71
N TYR A 292 -0.87 11.93 12.66
CA TYR A 292 -1.27 12.45 13.97
C TYR A 292 -1.63 13.93 13.89
N GLY A 293 -0.90 14.74 13.12
CA GLY A 293 -1.26 16.16 12.96
C GLY A 293 -2.64 16.34 12.33
N SER A 294 -2.98 15.62 11.25
CA SER A 294 -4.29 15.74 10.61
C SER A 294 -5.42 15.11 11.43
N SER A 295 -5.21 13.91 12.00
CA SER A 295 -6.25 13.19 12.76
C SER A 295 -6.49 13.84 14.12
N VAL A 296 -5.44 14.25 14.83
CA VAL A 296 -5.58 15.00 16.09
C VAL A 296 -6.11 16.39 15.83
N HIS A 297 -5.74 17.07 14.73
CA HIS A 297 -6.34 18.36 14.39
C HIS A 297 -7.83 18.23 14.02
N MET A 298 -8.24 17.19 13.28
CA MET A 298 -9.66 16.92 12.99
C MET A 298 -10.46 16.53 14.23
N LEU A 299 -9.95 15.61 15.06
CA LEU A 299 -10.59 15.19 16.30
C LEU A 299 -10.61 16.30 17.34
N ALA A 300 -9.54 17.09 17.45
CA ALA A 300 -9.51 18.28 18.27
C ALA A 300 -10.48 19.34 17.73
N LYS A 301 -10.59 19.56 16.42
CA LYS A 301 -11.52 20.56 15.85
C LYS A 301 -12.99 20.14 16.02
N ARG A 302 -13.33 18.86 15.80
CA ARG A 302 -14.68 18.32 16.04
C ARG A 302 -15.02 18.23 17.53
N GLY A 303 -14.13 17.68 18.34
CA GLY A 303 -14.31 17.51 19.78
C GLY A 303 -14.34 18.85 20.53
N ARG A 304 -13.42 19.77 20.22
CA ARG A 304 -13.39 21.13 20.78
C ARG A 304 -14.65 21.91 20.41
N GLY A 305 -15.16 21.77 19.19
CA GLY A 305 -16.39 22.44 18.77
C GLY A 305 -17.65 21.95 19.50
N TYR A 306 -17.72 20.66 19.83
CA TYR A 306 -18.86 20.09 20.56
C TYR A 306 -18.76 20.34 22.06
N ILE A 307 -17.60 20.07 22.66
CA ILE A 307 -17.36 20.20 24.10
C ILE A 307 -17.35 21.68 24.50
N LEU A 308 -16.70 22.58 23.75
CA LEU A 308 -16.74 24.01 24.10
C LEU A 308 -18.14 24.57 23.97
N ARG A 309 -18.94 24.22 22.95
CA ARG A 309 -20.33 24.71 22.85
C ARG A 309 -21.18 24.24 24.02
N LYS A 310 -21.01 22.99 24.47
CA LYS A 310 -21.76 22.45 25.61
C LYS A 310 -21.31 23.05 26.94
N ILE A 311 -20.00 23.20 27.15
CA ILE A 311 -19.43 23.85 28.33
C ILE A 311 -19.76 25.35 28.34
N GLU A 312 -19.73 26.03 27.20
CA GLU A 312 -20.02 27.45 27.06
C GLU A 312 -21.49 27.76 27.35
N SER A 313 -22.40 26.90 26.89
CA SER A 313 -23.83 26.94 27.22
C SER A 313 -24.10 26.76 28.71
N ILE A 314 -23.32 25.94 29.42
CA ILE A 314 -23.48 25.71 30.86
C ILE A 314 -22.82 26.84 31.67
N LEU A 315 -21.64 27.31 31.26
CA LEU A 315 -20.91 28.36 31.97
C LEU A 315 -21.48 29.77 31.76
N SER A 316 -22.11 30.07 30.61
CA SER A 316 -22.67 31.40 30.34
C SER A 316 -23.81 31.79 31.29
N SER A 317 -24.50 30.79 31.85
CA SER A 317 -25.63 30.99 32.76
C SER A 317 -25.23 31.25 34.22
N TYR A 318 -23.97 30.99 34.63
CA TYR A 318 -23.62 30.96 36.05
C TYR A 318 -22.32 31.68 36.46
N LEU A 319 -21.43 32.07 35.54
CA LEU A 319 -20.08 32.54 35.91
C LEU A 319 -19.70 33.89 35.29
N THR A 320 -19.17 34.79 36.12
CA THR A 320 -18.59 36.08 35.73
C THR A 320 -17.37 35.89 34.80
N VAL A 321 -17.11 36.89 33.94
CA VAL A 321 -16.09 36.86 32.87
C VAL A 321 -14.69 36.49 33.38
N THR A 322 -14.32 36.95 34.57
CA THR A 322 -13.05 36.66 35.23
C THR A 322 -12.91 35.18 35.63
N THR A 323 -14.00 34.57 36.10
CA THR A 323 -14.03 33.17 36.53
C THR A 323 -13.98 32.21 35.33
N ARG A 324 -14.61 32.59 34.21
CA ARG A 324 -14.52 31.85 32.93
C ARG A 324 -13.07 31.70 32.44
N ARG A 325 -12.25 32.75 32.54
CA ARG A 325 -10.83 32.72 32.14
C ARG A 325 -9.97 31.85 33.07
N ARG A 326 -10.34 31.70 34.35
CA ARG A 326 -9.64 30.80 35.28
C ARG A 326 -9.99 29.34 34.97
N VAL A 327 -11.26 29.03 34.75
CA VAL A 327 -11.72 27.67 34.40
C VAL A 327 -11.10 27.20 33.08
N GLN A 328 -11.03 28.05 32.05
CA GLN A 328 -10.38 27.69 30.79
C GLN A 328 -8.88 27.39 30.93
N ARG A 329 -8.16 28.13 31.79
CA ARG A 329 -6.75 27.85 32.08
C ARG A 329 -6.57 26.52 32.81
N VAL A 330 -7.40 26.25 33.81
CA VAL A 330 -7.38 24.97 34.55
C VAL A 330 -7.69 23.81 33.62
N PHE A 331 -8.71 23.93 32.77
CA PHE A 331 -9.08 22.88 31.82
C PHE A 331 -7.99 22.62 30.78
N PHE A 332 -7.36 23.67 30.25
CA PHE A 332 -6.23 23.53 29.33
C PHE A 332 -5.04 22.85 30.02
N SER A 333 -4.73 23.25 31.26
CA SER A 333 -3.68 22.61 32.06
C SER A 333 -3.97 21.13 32.29
N LEU A 334 -5.19 20.78 32.68
CA LEU A 334 -5.59 19.38 32.89
C LEU A 334 -5.51 18.56 31.60
N TRP A 335 -5.86 19.14 30.46
CA TRP A 335 -5.78 18.47 29.16
C TRP A 335 -4.32 18.20 28.74
N VAL A 336 -3.43 19.16 28.98
CA VAL A 336 -1.98 18.98 28.76
C VAL A 336 -1.42 17.92 29.71
N CYS A 337 -1.80 17.95 30.99
CA CYS A 337 -1.40 16.94 31.97
C CYS A 337 -1.88 15.53 31.58
N ALA A 338 -3.11 15.39 31.08
CA ALA A 338 -3.63 14.12 30.62
C ALA A 338 -2.88 13.59 29.38
N GLY A 339 -2.51 14.47 28.45
CA GLY A 339 -1.67 14.11 27.30
C GLY A 339 -0.28 13.62 27.71
N ILE A 340 0.36 14.30 28.65
CA ILE A 340 1.66 13.89 29.22
C ILE A 340 1.52 12.55 29.96
N ALA A 341 0.46 12.36 30.74
CA ALA A 341 0.22 11.11 31.46
C ALA A 341 0.03 9.92 30.52
N MET A 342 -0.76 10.06 29.44
CA MET A 342 -0.91 8.99 28.44
C MET A 342 0.41 8.67 27.73
N TYR A 343 1.24 9.68 27.45
CA TYR A 343 2.55 9.48 26.86
C TYR A 343 3.51 8.70 27.80
N LEU A 344 3.51 9.05 29.09
CA LEU A 344 4.29 8.33 30.10
C LEU A 344 3.82 6.88 30.27
N VAL A 345 2.50 6.62 30.20
CA VAL A 345 1.94 5.26 30.23
C VAL A 345 2.36 4.45 29.00
N ALA A 346 2.38 5.06 27.81
CA ALA A 346 2.85 4.39 26.60
C ALA A 346 4.35 4.03 26.67
N ILE A 347 5.19 4.93 27.19
CA ILE A 347 6.61 4.65 27.45
C ILE A 347 6.78 3.52 28.46
N ALA A 348 6.04 3.56 29.57
CA ALA A 348 6.09 2.51 30.59
C ALA A 348 5.65 1.14 30.03
N GLY A 349 4.63 1.11 29.16
CA GLY A 349 4.19 -0.09 28.46
C GLY A 349 5.25 -0.66 27.51
N ALA A 350 5.91 0.21 26.72
CA ALA A 350 7.00 -0.20 25.83
C ALA A 350 8.22 -0.74 26.61
N PHE A 351 8.52 -0.14 27.76
CA PHE A 351 9.58 -0.59 28.65
C PHE A 351 9.24 -1.95 29.30
N ALA A 352 8.01 -2.12 29.78
CA ALA A 352 7.53 -3.39 30.34
C ALA A 352 7.55 -4.52 29.31
N MET A 353 7.13 -4.27 28.06
CA MET A 353 7.19 -5.24 26.97
C MET A 353 8.63 -5.64 26.63
N SER A 354 9.57 -4.69 26.66
CA SER A 354 10.99 -4.96 26.45
C SER A 354 11.56 -5.87 27.56
N ILE A 355 11.15 -5.66 28.82
CA ILE A 355 11.55 -6.52 29.95
C ILE A 355 10.97 -7.94 29.80
N VAL A 356 9.69 -8.07 29.42
CA VAL A 356 9.04 -9.37 29.22
C VAL A 356 9.71 -10.16 28.10
N TRP A 357 10.00 -9.49 26.97
CA TRP A 357 10.71 -10.10 25.84
C TRP A 357 12.11 -10.57 26.23
N PHE A 358 12.84 -9.76 27.00
CA PHE A 358 14.17 -10.08 27.50
C PHE A 358 14.16 -11.23 28.53
N GLY A 359 13.15 -11.28 29.41
CA GLY A 359 12.95 -12.42 30.30
C GLY A 359 12.68 -13.72 29.55
N PHE A 360 11.97 -13.65 28.41
CA PHE A 360 11.68 -14.81 27.58
C PHE A 360 12.94 -15.37 26.90
N THR A 361 13.83 -14.50 26.42
CA THR A 361 15.09 -14.92 25.77
C THR A 361 16.08 -15.53 26.76
N ILE A 362 16.18 -15.01 27.99
CA ILE A 362 16.99 -15.62 29.05
C ILE A 362 16.45 -17.00 29.44
N ARG A 363 15.12 -17.15 29.59
CA ARG A 363 14.49 -18.42 29.98
C ARG A 363 14.64 -19.50 28.90
N PHE A 364 14.65 -19.12 27.63
CA PHE A 364 14.90 -20.04 26.51
C PHE A 364 16.35 -20.55 26.51
N ARG A 365 17.31 -19.68 26.86
CA ARG A 365 18.74 -20.04 26.95
C ARG A 365 19.02 -21.01 28.09
N HIS A 366 18.34 -20.87 29.23
CA HIS A 366 18.54 -21.73 30.41
C HIS A 366 17.95 -23.15 30.27
N ARG A 367 17.15 -23.43 29.24
CA ARG A 367 16.55 -24.74 28.96
C ARG A 367 17.37 -25.61 28.02
N GLN A 368 18.46 -25.11 27.43
CA GLN A 368 19.39 -25.96 26.73
C GLN A 368 20.36 -26.59 27.75
N PRO A 369 20.45 -27.93 27.84
CA PRO A 369 21.40 -28.59 28.72
C PRO A 369 22.82 -28.21 28.27
N ALA A 370 23.56 -27.57 29.17
CA ALA A 370 24.93 -27.16 28.90
C ALA A 370 25.84 -28.40 28.81
N PRO A 371 26.75 -28.48 27.83
CA PRO A 371 27.88 -29.39 27.91
C PRO A 371 28.82 -28.95 29.04
N GLU A 372 29.20 -29.91 29.88
CA GLU A 372 30.08 -29.72 31.04
C GLU A 372 31.52 -29.37 30.59
N SER A 373 31.82 -28.10 30.33
CA SER A 373 33.14 -27.49 30.57
C SER A 373 33.21 -26.09 29.94
N GLU A 374 33.09 -25.04 30.75
CA GLU A 374 33.85 -23.77 30.65
C GLU A 374 33.21 -22.70 31.54
N ASN A 375 33.62 -22.67 32.82
CA ASN A 375 33.06 -21.79 33.86
C ASN A 375 33.60 -20.33 33.82
N GLY A 376 33.97 -19.80 32.66
CA GLY A 376 34.65 -18.50 32.57
C GLY A 376 33.93 -17.36 31.85
N SER A 377 33.15 -17.65 30.79
CA SER A 377 32.74 -16.60 29.83
C SER A 377 31.32 -16.05 30.01
N ASP A 378 30.49 -16.69 30.81
CA ASP A 378 29.06 -16.32 30.90
C ASP A 378 28.80 -15.05 31.71
N SER A 379 29.67 -14.71 32.66
CA SER A 379 29.57 -13.47 33.44
C SER A 379 29.89 -12.23 32.59
N ALA A 380 30.86 -12.33 31.67
CA ALA A 380 31.23 -11.25 30.76
C ALA A 380 30.14 -10.95 29.72
N VAL A 381 29.47 -11.99 29.21
CA VAL A 381 28.34 -11.84 28.27
C VAL A 381 27.12 -11.24 28.97
N ALA A 382 26.84 -11.64 30.21
CA ALA A 382 25.76 -11.04 30.99
C ALA A 382 26.02 -9.55 31.31
N ILE A 383 27.26 -9.20 31.67
CA ILE A 383 27.66 -7.80 31.93
C ILE A 383 27.59 -6.95 30.64
N LEU A 384 28.02 -7.49 29.50
CA LEU A 384 27.98 -6.79 28.21
C LEU A 384 26.54 -6.53 27.72
N ILE A 385 25.65 -7.51 27.92
CA ILE A 385 24.23 -7.35 27.57
C ILE A 385 23.54 -6.34 28.51
N LEU A 386 23.88 -6.34 29.81
CA LEU A 386 23.39 -5.35 30.77
C LEU A 386 23.87 -3.93 30.40
N TYR A 387 25.11 -3.80 29.92
CA TYR A 387 25.71 -2.53 29.50
C TYR A 387 25.06 -1.97 28.22
N ILE A 388 24.79 -2.82 27.22
CA ILE A 388 24.07 -2.44 26.00
C ILE A 388 22.62 -2.04 26.33
N PHE A 389 21.97 -2.75 27.25
CA PHE A 389 20.62 -2.40 27.71
C PHE A 389 20.60 -1.03 28.41
N LEU A 390 21.54 -0.75 29.32
CA LEU A 390 21.69 0.53 30.02
C LEU A 390 21.98 1.72 29.07
N ILE A 391 22.80 1.52 28.04
CA ILE A 391 23.07 2.54 27.01
C ILE A 391 21.82 2.79 26.15
N SER A 392 21.10 1.74 25.76
CA SER A 392 19.88 1.89 24.97
C SER A 392 18.75 2.57 25.76
N SER A 393 18.59 2.28 27.06
CA SER A 393 17.58 2.91 27.91
C SER A 393 17.91 4.36 28.27
N SER A 394 19.19 4.69 28.47
CA SER A 394 19.63 6.07 28.75
C SER A 394 19.54 6.97 27.51
N GLY A 395 19.80 6.44 26.32
CA GLY A 395 19.59 7.13 25.05
C GLY A 395 18.12 7.51 24.80
N VAL A 396 17.19 6.58 25.08
CA VAL A 396 15.74 6.86 24.99
C VAL A 396 15.30 7.88 26.04
N GLY A 397 15.85 7.82 27.25
CA GLY A 397 15.59 8.81 28.30
C GLY A 397 16.02 10.22 27.94
N LEU A 398 17.25 10.39 27.42
CA LEU A 398 17.78 11.68 26.97
C LEU A 398 17.00 12.25 25.77
N LEU A 399 16.56 11.38 24.86
CA LEU A 399 15.74 11.77 23.71
C LEU A 399 14.33 12.21 24.15
N CYS A 400 13.75 11.56 25.16
CA CYS A 400 12.47 11.96 25.76
C CYS A 400 12.57 13.28 26.54
N VAL A 401 13.65 13.51 27.30
CA VAL A 401 13.89 14.79 27.98
C VAL A 401 14.13 15.91 26.96
N GLY A 402 14.86 15.64 25.89
CA GLY A 402 15.07 16.58 24.78
C GLY A 402 13.77 16.98 24.09
N LEU A 403 12.89 16.01 23.80
CA LEU A 403 11.57 16.26 23.21
C LEU A 403 10.64 17.00 24.19
N ALA A 404 10.66 16.65 25.48
CA ALA A 404 9.87 17.35 26.50
C ALA A 404 10.30 18.82 26.65
N LEU A 405 11.61 19.10 26.68
CA LEU A 405 12.16 20.46 26.72
C LEU A 405 11.88 21.23 25.43
N TYR A 406 11.93 20.57 24.27
CA TYR A 406 11.56 21.17 22.99
C TYR A 406 10.08 21.56 22.95
N PHE A 407 9.18 20.68 23.42
CA PHE A 407 7.75 20.97 23.53
C PHE A 407 7.44 22.09 24.52
N ALA A 408 8.11 22.10 25.68
CA ALA A 408 7.98 23.18 26.65
C ALA A 408 8.41 24.53 26.06
N ARG A 409 9.54 24.56 25.33
CA ARG A 409 10.05 25.77 24.66
C ARG A 409 9.12 26.27 23.55
N SER A 410 8.56 25.38 22.73
CA SER A 410 7.59 25.72 21.68
C SER A 410 6.26 26.24 22.25
N MET A 411 5.79 25.68 23.37
CA MET A 411 4.58 26.17 24.03
C MET A 411 4.79 27.57 24.66
N VAL A 412 5.95 27.85 25.24
CA VAL A 412 6.29 29.20 25.73
C VAL A 412 6.33 30.21 24.59
N ARG A 413 6.92 29.86 23.44
CA ARG A 413 6.93 30.73 22.24
C ARG A 413 5.53 31.03 21.70
N MET A 414 4.63 30.04 21.69
CA MET A 414 3.25 30.25 21.24
C MET A 414 2.41 31.11 22.20
N ASN A 415 2.71 31.07 23.51
CA ASN A 415 2.07 31.97 24.47
C ASN A 415 2.58 33.41 24.32
N TRP A 416 3.89 33.60 24.14
CA TRP A 416 4.48 34.90 23.87
C TRP A 416 3.93 35.54 22.59
N ALA A 417 3.81 34.78 21.50
CA ALA A 417 3.23 35.27 20.24
C ALA A 417 1.76 35.72 20.39
N ARG A 418 0.99 35.12 21.31
CA ARG A 418 -0.40 35.50 21.59
C ARG A 418 -0.57 36.67 22.56
N GLU A 419 0.44 36.96 23.37
CA GLU A 419 0.46 38.19 24.17
C GLU A 419 0.94 39.37 23.32
N TYR A 420 1.94 39.16 22.45
CA TYR A 420 2.43 40.19 21.53
C TYR A 420 1.40 40.61 20.48
N ALA A 421 0.50 39.70 20.06
CA ALA A 421 -0.59 40.02 19.14
C ALA A 421 -1.82 40.67 19.81
N ARG A 422 -1.78 40.88 21.14
CA ARG A 422 -2.86 41.53 21.92
C ARG A 422 -2.49 42.92 22.43
N TYR A 423 -1.20 43.26 22.42
CA TYR A 423 -0.73 44.63 22.43
C TYR A 423 -0.69 45.13 20.98
#